data_AF-W1YV48-F1
#
_entry.id   AF-W1YV48-F1
#
_cell.length_a   1.000
_cell.length_b   1.000
_cell.length_c   1.000
_cell.angle_alpha   90.00
_cell.angle_beta   90.00
_cell.angle_gamma   90.00
#
_symmetry.space_group_name_H-M   'P 1'
#
loop_
_entity.id
_entity.type
_entity.pdbx_description
1 polymer ?
#
loop_
_entity_poly.entity_id
_entity_poly.type
_entity_poly.pdbx_seq_one_letter_code
_entity_poly.pdbx_strand_id
1 'polypeptide(L)' 'ARGPGLGARLVAAVEQAAVELATGDGPSAPDRVRMVLSAQEQAMGFYARCGYAPGDGRRYLDAGIWHQDMARFL' A
#
# COMPACT_ATOMS: atom_id res chain seq x y z
N ALA A 1 18.54 -5.40 -4.42
CA ALA A 1 18.05 -6.63 -5.04
C ALA A 1 16.66 -6.40 -5.64
N ARG A 2 16.39 -6.87 -6.86
CA ARG A 2 15.04 -6.99 -7.47
C ARG A 2 14.75 -8.51 -7.63
N GLY A 3 13.53 -8.97 -7.32
CA GLY A 3 13.27 -10.38 -6.93
C GLY A 3 13.85 -10.68 -5.54
N PRO A 4 13.54 -11.77 -4.78
CA PRO A 4 12.65 -12.94 -4.92
C PRO A 4 11.37 -12.81 -4.04
N GLY A 5 10.55 -11.80 -4.31
CA GLY A 5 9.33 -11.54 -3.52
C GLY A 5 9.52 -10.69 -2.25
N LEU A 6 10.73 -10.17 -2.01
CA LEU A 6 11.02 -9.29 -0.86
C LEU A 6 10.10 -8.07 -0.79
N GLY A 7 9.80 -7.45 -1.94
CA GLY A 7 8.89 -6.30 -2.00
C GLY A 7 7.49 -6.65 -1.50
N ALA A 8 6.93 -7.78 -1.92
CA ALA A 8 5.60 -8.23 -1.47
C ALA A 8 5.59 -8.56 0.03
N ARG A 9 6.67 -9.19 0.54
CA ARG A 9 6.83 -9.45 1.97
C ARG A 9 6.93 -8.17 2.80
N LEU A 10 7.61 -7.15 2.29
CA LEU A 10 7.70 -5.85 2.96
C LEU A 10 6.33 -5.17 3.02
N VAL A 11 5.58 -5.16 1.92
CA VAL A 11 4.20 -4.63 1.89
C VAL A 11 3.33 -5.37 2.91
N ALA A 12 3.36 -6.71 2.93
CA ALA A 12 2.59 -7.50 3.89
C ALA A 12 2.98 -7.21 5.35
N ALA A 13 4.27 -7.03 5.64
CA ALA A 13 4.74 -6.70 6.98
C ALA A 13 4.28 -5.30 7.44
N VAL A 14 4.28 -4.32 6.54
CA VAL A 14 3.76 -2.96 6.82
C VAL A 14 2.26 -2.99 7.07
N GLU A 15 1.51 -3.76 6.28
CA GLU A 15 0.06 -3.94 6.46
C GLU A 15 -0.28 -4.59 7.80
N GLN A 16 0.46 -5.64 8.17
CA GLN A 16 0.28 -6.29 9.46
C GLN A 16 0.57 -5.31 10.62
N ALA A 17 1.66 -4.54 10.54
CA ALA A 17 1.97 -3.53 11.55
C ALA A 17 0.88 -2.44 11.63
N ALA A 18 0.31 -2.03 10.50
CA ALA A 18 -0.78 -1.06 10.47
C ALA A 18 -2.05 -1.59 11.14
N VAL A 19 -2.38 -2.87 10.92
CA VAL A 19 -3.49 -3.55 11.62
C VAL A 19 -3.21 -3.61 13.12
N GLU A 20 -2.05 -4.11 13.53
CA GLU A 20 -1.65 -4.20 14.95
C GLU A 20 -1.75 -2.86 15.69
N LEU A 21 -1.33 -1.76 15.04
CA LEU A 21 -1.45 -0.41 15.56
C LEU A 21 -2.89 0.09 15.63
N ALA A 22 -3.72 -0.24 14.63
CA ALA A 22 -5.13 0.14 14.62
C ALA A 22 -5.95 -0.66 15.64
N THR A 23 -5.48 -1.86 16.01
CA THR A 23 -6.19 -2.75 16.92
C THR A 23 -5.96 -2.48 18.41
N GLY A 24 -4.78 -1.97 18.79
CA GLY A 24 -4.42 -1.81 20.21
C GLY A 24 -4.64 -3.09 21.03
N ASP A 25 -4.90 -2.95 22.34
CA ASP A 25 -5.25 -4.08 23.25
C ASP A 25 -6.77 -4.41 23.30
N GLY A 26 -7.59 -3.79 22.42
CA GLY A 26 -9.05 -3.87 22.47
C GLY A 26 -9.67 -4.70 21.32
N PRO A 27 -10.95 -5.13 21.45
CA PRO A 27 -11.64 -5.81 20.37
C PRO A 27 -11.75 -4.86 19.18
N SER A 28 -11.08 -5.25 18.10
CA SER A 28 -10.93 -4.41 16.93
C SER A 28 -12.03 -4.65 15.91
N ALA A 29 -12.36 -3.62 15.15
CA ALA A 29 -12.97 -3.76 13.85
C ALA A 29 -11.84 -3.76 12.80
N PRO A 30 -11.22 -4.92 12.49
CA PRO A 30 -10.12 -5.00 11.52
C PRO A 30 -10.47 -4.38 10.17
N ASP A 31 -11.74 -4.40 9.78
CA ASP A 31 -12.32 -3.97 8.49
C ASP A 31 -12.25 -2.46 8.18
N ARG A 32 -11.37 -1.68 8.83
CA ARG A 32 -11.34 -0.20 8.72
C ARG A 32 -9.97 0.41 8.44
N VAL A 33 -8.91 -0.38 8.28
CA VAL A 33 -7.58 0.21 8.03
C VAL A 33 -7.44 0.55 6.55
N ARG A 34 -7.49 1.84 6.22
CA ARG A 34 -7.23 2.33 4.87
C ARG A 34 -5.74 2.57 4.66
N MET A 35 -5.10 1.72 3.88
CA MET A 35 -3.72 1.91 3.44
C MET A 35 -3.70 2.79 2.18
N VAL A 36 -2.82 3.79 2.15
CA VAL A 36 -2.58 4.66 0.99
C VAL A 36 -1.08 4.72 0.74
N LEU A 37 -0.68 4.60 -0.52
CA LEU A 37 0.71 4.72 -0.95
C LEU A 37 0.83 5.55 -2.22
N SER A 38 1.95 6.27 -2.34
CA SER A 38 2.38 6.96 -3.56
C SER A 38 3.06 5.96 -4.49
N ALA A 39 2.35 5.46 -5.50
CA ALA A 39 2.91 4.49 -6.45
C ALA A 39 3.58 5.21 -7.62
N GLN A 40 4.85 4.91 -7.90
CA GLN A 40 5.42 5.21 -9.21
C GLN A 40 4.58 4.52 -10.28
N GLU A 41 4.29 5.18 -11.40
CA GLU A 41 3.40 4.62 -12.44
C GLU A 41 3.89 3.27 -12.97
N GLN A 42 5.20 3.16 -13.19
CA GLN A 42 5.86 1.91 -13.60
C GLN A 42 5.75 0.78 -12.57
N ALA A 43 5.45 1.09 -11.30
CA ALA A 43 5.29 0.13 -10.21
C ALA A 43 3.83 -0.15 -9.84
N MET A 44 2.85 0.55 -10.41
CA MET A 44 1.43 0.36 -10.09
C MET A 44 0.98 -1.10 -10.29
N GLY A 45 1.46 -1.78 -11.32
CA GLY A 45 1.14 -3.19 -11.56
C GLY A 45 1.65 -4.14 -10.46
N PHE A 46 2.72 -3.76 -9.74
CA PHE A 46 3.17 -4.49 -8.56
C PHE A 46 2.19 -4.32 -7.39
N TYR A 47 1.81 -3.08 -7.08
CA TYR A 47 0.86 -2.81 -5.99
C TYR A 47 -0.56 -3.33 -6.28
N ALA A 48 -0.96 -3.38 -7.55
CA ALA A 48 -2.20 -4.04 -7.97
C ALA A 48 -2.23 -5.53 -7.61
N ARG A 49 -1.09 -6.24 -7.75
CA ARG A 49 -0.98 -7.65 -7.30
C ARG A 49 -0.98 -7.78 -5.78
N CYS A 50 -0.63 -6.71 -5.06
CA CYS A 50 -0.81 -6.58 -3.62
C CYS A 50 -2.20 -6.06 -3.25
N GLY A 51 -3.19 -6.05 -4.16
CA GLY A 51 -4.57 -5.66 -3.83
C GLY A 51 -4.84 -4.16 -3.73
N TYR A 52 -3.87 -3.30 -4.04
CA TYR A 52 -4.12 -1.85 -4.12
C TYR A 52 -4.81 -1.48 -5.43
N ALA A 53 -5.73 -0.54 -5.37
CA ALA A 53 -6.38 0.06 -6.53
C ALA A 53 -5.97 1.54 -6.68
N PRO A 54 -5.95 2.10 -7.91
CA PRO A 54 -5.76 3.54 -8.10
C PRO A 54 -6.79 4.35 -7.28
N GLY A 55 -6.34 5.48 -6.72
CA GLY A 55 -7.19 6.43 -6.02
C GLY A 55 -8.04 7.27 -6.98
N ASP A 56 -7.94 8.59 -6.89
CA ASP A 56 -8.77 9.53 -7.65
C ASP A 56 -8.30 9.81 -9.08
N GLY A 57 -7.30 9.07 -9.59
CA GLY A 57 -6.76 9.30 -10.93
C GLY A 57 -5.64 10.33 -11.01
N ARG A 58 -5.37 11.10 -9.94
CA ARG A 58 -4.43 12.22 -10.00
C ARG A 58 -2.99 11.74 -10.08
N ARG A 59 -2.28 12.30 -11.06
CA ARG A 59 -0.85 12.09 -11.27
C ARG A 59 -0.08 13.28 -10.72
N TYR A 60 1.06 13.03 -10.10
CA TYR A 60 1.94 14.07 -9.58
C TYR A 60 3.40 13.64 -9.68
N LEU A 61 4.31 14.62 -9.65
CA LEU A 61 5.74 14.34 -9.55
C LEU A 61 6.12 14.22 -8.09
N ASP A 62 6.80 13.13 -7.75
CA ASP A 62 7.51 12.97 -6.48
C ASP A 62 8.96 12.55 -6.80
N ALA A 63 9.92 13.29 -6.25
CA ALA A 63 11.35 13.17 -6.56
C ALA A 63 11.67 13.12 -8.07
N GLY A 64 10.91 13.85 -8.90
CA GLY A 64 11.09 13.89 -10.36
C GLY A 64 10.55 12.66 -11.12
N ILE A 65 9.82 11.77 -10.44
CA ILE A 65 9.22 10.56 -11.02
C ILE A 65 7.69 10.71 -10.96
N TRP A 66 7.01 10.28 -12.01
CA TRP A 66 5.55 10.26 -12.06
C TRP A 66 4.96 9.23 -11.10
N HIS A 67 4.05 9.70 -10.24
CA HIS A 67 3.34 8.91 -9.25
C HIS A 67 1.83 9.11 -9.35
N GLN A 68 1.11 8.14 -8.81
CA GLN A 68 -0.32 8.18 -8.54
C GLN A 68 -0.60 7.48 -7.21
N ASP A 69 -1.53 8.01 -6.41
CA ASP A 69 -1.94 7.34 -5.19
C ASP A 69 -2.69 6.04 -5.49
N MET A 70 -2.38 5.00 -4.72
CA MET A 70 -3.15 3.75 -4.68
C MET A 70 -3.57 3.43 -3.25
N ALA A 71 -4.72 2.78 -3.09
CA ALA A 71 -5.27 2.45 -1.79
C ALA A 71 -5.84 1.04 -1.74
N ARG A 72 -5.86 0.46 -0.53
CA ARG A 72 -6.66 -0.73 -0.19
C ARG A 72 -7.19 -0.60 1.23
N PHE A 73 -8.31 -1.25 1.49
CA PHE A 73 -8.78 -1.49 2.85
C PHE A 73 -8.28 -2.86 3.30
N LEU A 74 -7.84 -2.93 4.55
CA LEU A 74 -7.51 -4.17 5.27
C LEU A 74 -8.65 -4.52 6.23
#